data_AF-A0A7M1AZ75-F1
#
_entry.id   AF-A0A7M1AZ75-F1
#
_cell.length_a   1.000
_cell.length_b   1.000
_cell.length_c   1.000
_cell.angle_alpha   90.00
_cell.angle_beta   90.00
_cell.angle_gamma   90.00
#
_symmetry.space_group_name_H-M   'P 1'
#
loop_
_entity.id
_entity.type
_entity.pdbx_description
1 polymer ?
#
loop_
_entity_poly.entity_id
_entity_poly.type
_entity_poly.pdbx_seq_one_letter_code
_entity_poly.pdbx_strand_id
1 'polypeptide(L)'
;MTKEKTIDAMEHAREAHIEQMTKIKFFIEGKNIDSLTPVSKMKCEFGQWFYDDTQKIKSVLGVQFYESLDRMHEEWHIQYAKIHTIFMGAKEEGFFSKLFKTHKVDDLELEKAKVYYKDLEEITKDLLRLLETSKRRVQALSASKFS
;
A
#
# COMPACT_ATOMS: atom_id res chain seq x y z
N MET A 1 -7.45 -20.82 1.87
CA MET A 1 -8.17 -19.54 2.02
C MET A 1 -9.66 -19.78 1.80
N THR A 2 -10.53 -19.34 2.72
CA THR A 2 -12.00 -19.42 2.56
C THR A 2 -12.55 -18.11 1.97
N LYS A 3 -13.84 -18.10 1.62
CA LYS A 3 -14.51 -16.89 1.14
C LYS A 3 -14.46 -15.76 2.17
N GLU A 4 -14.75 -16.09 3.42
CA GLU A 4 -14.76 -15.17 4.57
C GLU A 4 -13.37 -14.57 4.76
N LYS A 5 -12.33 -15.42 4.83
CA LYS A 5 -10.93 -14.95 4.94
C LYS A 5 -10.49 -14.05 3.78
N THR A 6 -11.05 -14.26 2.59
CA THR A 6 -10.76 -13.41 1.42
C THR A 6 -11.41 -12.04 1.60
N ILE A 7 -12.68 -12.02 2.02
CA ILE A 7 -13.43 -10.77 2.28
C ILE A 7 -12.76 -9.98 3.40
N ASP A 8 -12.44 -10.63 4.52
CA ASP A 8 -11.80 -10.01 5.67
C ASP A 8 -10.45 -9.40 5.28
N ALA A 9 -9.62 -10.12 4.52
CA ALA A 9 -8.35 -9.60 4.04
C ALA A 9 -8.51 -8.34 3.16
N MET A 10 -9.56 -8.28 2.34
CA MET A 10 -9.85 -7.11 1.50
C MET A 10 -10.36 -5.93 2.32
N GLU A 11 -11.12 -6.17 3.40
CA GLU A 11 -11.57 -5.13 4.31
C GLU A 11 -10.42 -4.57 5.13
N HIS A 12 -9.60 -5.43 5.74
CA HIS A 12 -8.38 -5.03 6.44
C HIS A 12 -7.42 -4.28 5.52
N ALA A 13 -7.27 -4.70 4.26
CA ALA A 13 -6.46 -3.97 3.29
C ALA A 13 -6.98 -2.53 3.10
N ARG A 14 -8.29 -2.31 2.98
CA ARG A 14 -8.86 -0.96 2.84
C ARG A 14 -8.58 -0.11 4.07
N GLU A 15 -8.80 -0.66 5.26
CA GLU A 15 -8.55 0.02 6.53
C GLU A 15 -7.08 0.38 6.71
N ALA A 16 -6.18 -0.57 6.43
CA ALA A 16 -4.75 -0.36 6.50
C ALA A 16 -4.29 0.78 5.57
N HIS A 17 -4.76 0.83 4.32
CA HIS A 17 -4.36 1.91 3.42
C HIS A 17 -4.91 3.29 3.88
N ILE A 18 -6.13 3.34 4.43
CA ILE A 18 -6.69 4.59 5.00
C ILE A 18 -5.87 5.05 6.21
N GLU A 19 -5.53 4.12 7.11
CA GLU A 19 -4.69 4.40 8.27
C GLU A 19 -3.31 4.90 7.85
N GLN A 20 -2.69 4.26 6.84
CA GLN A 20 -1.40 4.67 6.31
C GLN A 20 -1.45 6.07 5.70
N MET A 21 -2.51 6.45 4.98
CA MET A 21 -2.67 7.82 4.49
C MET A 21 -2.68 8.84 5.64
N THR A 22 -3.37 8.51 6.73
CA THR A 22 -3.41 9.35 7.93
C THR A 22 -2.02 9.48 8.57
N LYS A 23 -1.29 8.36 8.69
CA LYS A 23 0.08 8.34 9.21
C LYS A 23 1.05 9.16 8.34
N ILE A 24 0.98 9.01 7.02
CA ILE A 24 1.81 9.75 6.07
C ILE A 24 1.52 11.26 6.18
N LYS A 25 0.25 11.66 6.29
CA LYS A 25 -0.12 13.06 6.52
C LYS A 25 0.49 13.61 7.80
N PHE A 26 0.36 12.89 8.92
CA PHE A 26 0.95 13.28 10.19
C PHE A 26 2.48 13.37 10.12
N PHE A 27 3.11 12.45 9.40
CA PHE A 27 4.54 12.46 9.17
C PHE A 27 5.00 13.69 8.38
N ILE A 28 4.28 14.07 7.32
CA ILE A 28 4.53 15.31 6.55
C ILE A 28 4.32 16.56 7.42
N GLU A 29 3.37 16.52 8.35
CA GLU A 29 3.12 17.59 9.34
C GLU A 29 4.15 17.63 10.49
N GLY A 30 5.16 16.75 10.48
CA GLY A 30 6.22 16.70 11.50
C GLY A 30 5.80 16.07 12.83
N LYS A 31 4.70 15.31 12.84
CA LYS A 31 4.25 14.57 14.04
C LYS A 31 4.98 13.24 14.15
N ASN A 32 5.26 12.83 15.39
CA ASN A 32 5.79 11.49 15.65
C ASN A 32 4.72 10.43 15.38
N ILE A 33 5.12 9.36 14.70
CA ILE A 33 4.32 8.19 14.40
C ILE A 33 5.16 6.94 14.72
N ASP A 34 4.52 5.87 15.19
CA ASP A 34 5.23 4.67 15.66
C ASP A 34 5.92 3.93 14.51
N SER A 35 5.16 3.61 13.47
CA SER A 35 5.67 2.91 12.28
C SER A 35 4.82 3.17 11.04
N LEU A 36 5.51 3.38 9.92
CA LEU A 36 4.91 3.39 8.59
C LEU A 36 4.91 1.99 7.99
N THR A 37 4.02 1.76 7.03
CA THR A 37 4.03 0.56 6.19
C THR A 37 5.38 0.41 5.47
N PRO A 38 5.88 -0.84 5.27
CA PRO A 38 7.06 -1.08 4.47
C PRO A 38 6.95 -0.51 3.06
N VAL A 39 8.03 0.08 2.53
CA VAL A 39 8.07 0.61 1.15
C VAL A 39 7.82 -0.48 0.10
N SER A 40 8.23 -1.71 0.39
CA SER A 40 8.02 -2.84 -0.52
C SER A 40 6.57 -3.32 -0.49
N LYS A 41 5.92 -3.34 -1.67
CA LYS A 41 4.56 -3.87 -1.85
C LYS A 41 4.40 -5.31 -1.36
N MET A 42 5.45 -6.10 -1.36
CA MET A 42 5.41 -7.51 -0.91
C MET A 42 5.46 -7.67 0.61
N LYS A 43 5.84 -6.62 1.34
CA LYS A 43 6.07 -6.66 2.79
C LYS A 43 4.98 -5.98 3.60
N CYS A 44 4.06 -5.26 2.97
CA CYS A 44 2.86 -4.78 3.65
C CYS A 44 1.90 -5.95 3.89
N GLU A 45 1.00 -5.84 4.88
CA GLU A 45 0.06 -6.90 5.24
C GLU A 45 -0.79 -7.36 4.06
N PHE A 46 -1.32 -6.42 3.28
CA PHE A 46 -2.07 -6.73 2.07
C PHE A 46 -1.22 -7.50 1.04
N GLY A 47 0.02 -7.07 0.81
CA GLY A 47 0.92 -7.74 -0.11
C GLY A 47 1.30 -9.15 0.33
N GLN A 48 1.60 -9.32 1.62
CA GLN A 48 1.87 -10.64 2.19
C GLN A 48 0.71 -11.60 1.90
N TRP A 49 -0.53 -11.16 2.03
CA TRP A 49 -1.70 -11.96 1.67
C TRP A 49 -1.89 -12.12 0.15
N PHE A 50 -1.82 -11.01 -0.60
CA PHE A 50 -2.17 -10.95 -2.02
C PHE A 50 -1.18 -11.71 -2.92
N TYR A 51 0.06 -11.84 -2.46
CA TYR A 51 1.13 -12.51 -3.20
C TYR A 51 1.52 -13.90 -2.64
N ASP A 52 0.97 -14.32 -1.50
CA ASP A 52 1.27 -15.64 -0.89
C ASP A 52 0.98 -16.80 -1.84
N ASP A 53 -0.23 -16.81 -2.42
CA ASP A 53 -0.67 -17.81 -3.40
C ASP A 53 -1.32 -17.11 -4.60
N THR A 54 -0.46 -16.54 -5.46
CA THR A 54 -0.91 -15.77 -6.64
C THR A 54 -1.84 -16.56 -7.55
N GLN A 55 -1.66 -17.88 -7.69
CA GLN A 55 -2.53 -18.70 -8.52
C GLN A 55 -3.94 -18.81 -7.93
N LYS A 56 -4.03 -19.06 -6.61
CA LYS A 56 -5.32 -19.12 -5.93
C LYS A 56 -6.04 -17.77 -5.90
N ILE A 57 -5.32 -16.68 -5.62
CA ILE A 57 -5.92 -15.33 -5.66
C ILE A 57 -6.40 -14.99 -7.08
N LYS A 58 -5.60 -15.26 -8.12
CA LYS A 58 -6.00 -15.07 -9.54
C LYS A 58 -7.23 -15.88 -9.90
N SER A 59 -7.34 -17.12 -9.43
CA SER A 59 -8.51 -18.00 -9.68
C SER A 59 -9.78 -17.44 -9.04
N VAL A 60 -9.69 -16.94 -7.81
CA VAL A 60 -10.82 -16.36 -7.06
C VAL A 60 -11.25 -15.03 -7.65
N LEU A 61 -10.32 -14.09 -7.85
CA LEU A 61 -10.64 -12.75 -8.34
C LEU A 61 -10.95 -12.74 -9.84
N GLY A 62 -10.34 -13.64 -10.59
CA GLY A 62 -10.21 -13.54 -12.04
C GLY A 62 -9.01 -12.68 -12.42
N VAL A 63 -8.37 -13.05 -13.54
CA VAL A 63 -7.11 -12.45 -14.01
C VAL A 63 -7.19 -10.93 -14.11
N GLN A 64 -8.27 -10.39 -14.69
CA GLN A 64 -8.45 -8.95 -14.86
C GLN A 64 -8.46 -8.17 -13.53
N PHE A 65 -9.17 -8.68 -12.52
CA PHE A 65 -9.23 -8.02 -11.21
C PHE A 65 -7.90 -8.13 -10.46
N TYR A 66 -7.25 -9.29 -10.56
CA TYR A 66 -5.93 -9.48 -9.98
C TYR A 66 -4.91 -8.50 -10.57
N GLU A 67 -4.79 -8.45 -11.90
CA GLU A 67 -3.81 -7.58 -12.58
C GLU A 67 -4.09 -6.10 -12.30
N SER A 68 -5.37 -5.71 -12.22
CA SER A 68 -5.75 -4.34 -11.87
C SER A 68 -5.33 -4.00 -10.44
N LEU A 69 -5.55 -4.92 -9.48
CA LEU A 69 -5.16 -4.72 -8.08
C LEU A 69 -3.65 -4.69 -7.92
N ASP A 70 -2.93 -5.59 -8.57
CA ASP A 70 -1.46 -5.63 -8.54
C ASP A 70 -0.86 -4.32 -9.05
N ARG A 71 -1.34 -3.84 -10.21
CA ARG A 71 -0.89 -2.58 -10.80
C ARG A 71 -1.16 -1.39 -9.88
N MET A 72 -2.37 -1.28 -9.32
CA MET A 72 -2.72 -0.16 -8.44
C MET A 72 -1.98 -0.21 -7.12
N HIS A 73 -1.76 -1.40 -6.57
CA HIS A 73 -0.98 -1.61 -5.35
C HIS A 73 0.49 -1.24 -5.56
N GLU A 74 1.07 -1.62 -6.70
CA GLU A 74 2.42 -1.22 -7.08
C GLU A 74 2.54 0.29 -7.28
N GLU A 75 1.59 0.91 -7.99
CA GLU A 75 1.55 2.36 -8.19
C GLU A 75 1.48 3.12 -6.86
N TRP A 76 0.66 2.63 -5.92
CA TRP A 76 0.58 3.17 -4.56
C TRP A 76 1.95 3.12 -3.85
N HIS A 77 2.62 1.97 -3.87
CA HIS A 77 3.93 1.79 -3.23
C HIS A 77 5.04 2.61 -3.90
N ILE A 78 5.03 2.75 -5.23
CA ILE A 78 5.98 3.60 -5.96
C ILE A 78 5.81 5.06 -5.53
N GLN A 79 4.58 5.56 -5.45
CA GLN A 79 4.31 6.93 -5.05
C GLN A 79 4.65 7.16 -3.57
N TYR A 80 4.28 6.23 -2.70
CA TYR A 80 4.66 6.24 -1.28
C TYR A 80 6.19 6.25 -1.08
N ALA A 81 6.93 5.48 -1.88
CA ALA A 81 8.39 5.45 -1.82
C ALA A 81 9.03 6.83 -2.05
N LYS A 82 8.45 7.66 -2.93
CA LYS A 82 8.92 9.03 -3.18
C LYS A 82 8.81 9.90 -1.93
N ILE A 83 7.69 9.80 -1.23
CA ILE A 83 7.47 10.49 0.05
C ILE A 83 8.47 9.97 1.08
N HIS A 84 8.54 8.64 1.27
CA HIS A 84 9.44 8.02 2.24
C HIS A 84 10.91 8.42 2.03
N THR A 85 11.36 8.51 0.77
CA THR A 85 12.74 8.90 0.42
C THR A 85 13.09 10.32 0.87
N ILE A 86 12.14 11.26 0.78
CA ILE A 86 12.36 12.65 1.22
C ILE A 86 12.69 12.68 2.72
N PHE A 87 11.96 11.95 3.55
CA PHE A 87 12.12 12.03 5.00
C PHE A 87 13.17 11.08 5.57
N MET A 88 13.40 9.93 4.94
CA MET A 88 14.37 8.93 5.41
C MET A 88 15.76 9.10 4.77
N GLY A 89 15.90 10.03 3.84
CA GLY A 89 17.08 10.20 2.99
C GLY A 89 17.16 9.13 1.91
N ALA A 90 17.83 9.45 0.79
CA ALA A 90 18.22 8.44 -0.18
C ALA A 90 19.20 7.48 0.51
N LYS A 91 18.83 6.20 0.62
CA LYS A 91 19.83 5.16 0.88
C LYS A 91 20.68 5.09 -0.39
N GLU A 92 21.88 5.66 -0.35
CA GLU A 92 22.92 5.16 -1.25
C GLU A 92 23.09 3.67 -0.93
N GLU A 93 22.76 2.83 -1.91
CA GLU A 93 23.05 1.41 -1.86
C GLU A 93 24.57 1.22 -1.89
N GLY A 94 25.19 1.29 -0.72
CA GLY A 94 26.62 1.04 -0.58
C GLY A 94 27.24 1.78 0.60
N PHE A 95 27.73 1.01 1.56
CA PHE A 95 28.90 1.34 2.39
C PHE A 95 28.82 2.02 3.76
N PHE A 96 27.71 2.58 4.28
CA PHE A 96 27.76 3.12 5.66
C PHE A 96 26.50 2.86 6.51
N SER A 97 26.37 1.62 7.00
CA SER A 97 25.48 1.26 8.09
C SER A 97 26.00 1.82 9.41
N LYS A 98 25.56 3.01 9.84
CA LYS A 98 25.41 3.42 11.27
C LYS A 98 25.03 4.88 11.53
N LEU A 99 24.80 5.70 10.51
CA LEU A 99 24.38 7.08 10.72
C LEU A 99 22.95 7.31 10.22
N PHE A 100 21.95 6.93 11.03
CA PHE A 100 20.62 7.53 10.95
C PHE A 100 20.74 8.99 11.42
N LYS A 101 21.36 9.86 10.62
CA LYS A 101 21.16 11.30 10.76
C LYS A 101 19.80 11.59 10.13
N THR A 102 18.88 12.10 10.94
CA THR A 102 17.64 12.71 10.46
C THR A 102 17.99 13.70 9.36
N HIS A 103 17.65 13.36 8.11
CA HIS A 103 17.73 14.30 7.00
C HIS A 103 16.81 15.47 7.35
N LYS A 104 17.36 16.68 7.46
CA LYS A 104 16.54 17.86 7.72
C LYS A 104 15.89 18.24 6.41
N VAL A 105 14.63 17.84 6.26
CA VAL A 105 13.79 18.16 5.11
C VAL A 105 13.71 19.68 4.97
N ASP A 106 14.09 20.20 3.80
CA ASP A 106 13.96 21.62 3.48
C ASP A 106 12.54 21.98 2.98
N ASP A 107 12.25 23.28 2.85
CA ASP A 107 10.92 23.75 2.43
C ASP A 107 10.54 23.24 1.03
N LEU A 108 11.51 23.09 0.12
CA LEU A 108 11.27 22.61 -1.24
C LEU A 108 10.95 21.10 -1.24
N GLU A 109 11.66 20.32 -0.45
CA GLU A 109 11.40 18.91 -0.22
C GLU A 109 10.04 18.68 0.45
N LEU A 110 9.66 19.55 1.39
CA LEU A 110 8.34 19.51 2.01
C LEU A 110 7.22 19.81 1.00
N GLU A 111 7.38 20.81 0.13
CA GLU A 111 6.42 21.08 -0.94
C GLU A 111 6.33 19.90 -1.93
N LYS A 112 7.46 19.26 -2.28
CA LYS A 112 7.47 18.03 -3.10
C LYS A 112 6.70 16.90 -2.41
N ALA A 113 6.90 16.70 -1.12
CA ALA A 113 6.19 15.68 -0.35
C ALA A 113 4.68 15.92 -0.36
N LYS A 114 4.22 17.17 -0.24
CA LYS A 114 2.80 17.54 -0.34
C LYS A 114 2.22 17.25 -1.72
N VAL A 115 2.98 17.52 -2.79
CA VAL A 115 2.56 17.16 -4.16
C VAL A 115 2.44 15.64 -4.30
N TYR A 116 3.46 14.90 -3.86
CA TYR A 116 3.43 13.44 -3.93
C TYR A 116 2.30 12.82 -3.11
N TYR A 117 1.99 13.42 -1.96
CA TYR A 117 0.87 13.01 -1.12
C TYR A 117 -0.49 13.22 -1.81
N LYS A 118 -0.69 14.35 -2.52
CA LYS A 118 -1.92 14.57 -3.30
C LYS A 118 -2.10 13.51 -4.39
N ASP A 119 -1.04 13.16 -5.12
CA ASP A 119 -1.11 12.07 -6.10
C ASP A 119 -1.44 10.73 -5.41
N LEU A 120 -0.83 10.47 -4.26
CA LEU A 120 -1.09 9.27 -3.46
C LEU A 120 -2.54 9.22 -2.96
N GLU A 121 -3.16 10.35 -2.64
CA GLU A 121 -4.59 10.44 -2.27
C GLU A 121 -5.48 9.97 -3.42
N GLU A 122 -5.21 10.40 -4.67
CA GLU A 122 -5.98 9.95 -5.83
C GLU A 122 -5.77 8.46 -6.11
N ILE A 123 -4.51 7.98 -6.10
CA ILE A 123 -4.20 6.55 -6.24
C ILE A 123 -4.90 5.72 -5.16
N THR A 124 -4.93 6.22 -3.91
CA THR A 124 -5.60 5.54 -2.80
C THR A 124 -7.10 5.46 -3.03
N LYS A 125 -7.76 6.54 -3.48
CA LYS A 125 -9.20 6.52 -3.79
C LYS A 125 -9.53 5.45 -4.82
N ASP A 126 -8.72 5.34 -5.87
CA ASP A 126 -8.95 4.35 -6.92
C ASP A 126 -8.65 2.92 -6.47
N LEU A 127 -7.59 2.71 -5.70
CA LEU A 127 -7.30 1.41 -5.07
C LEU A 127 -8.45 0.97 -4.14
N LEU A 128 -8.96 1.86 -3.29
CA LEU A 128 -10.07 1.56 -2.38
C LEU A 128 -11.37 1.22 -3.11
N ARG A 129 -11.65 1.86 -4.24
CA ARG A 129 -12.78 1.53 -5.12
C ARG A 129 -12.59 0.15 -5.76
N LEU A 130 -11.40 -0.13 -6.25
CA LEU A 130 -11.10 -1.43 -6.87
C LEU A 130 -11.17 -2.58 -5.86
N LEU A 131 -10.67 -2.37 -4.64
CA LEU A 131 -10.81 -3.32 -3.53
C LEU A 131 -12.29 -3.58 -3.21
N GLU A 132 -13.11 -2.54 -3.13
CA GLU A 132 -14.54 -2.68 -2.86
C GLU A 132 -15.27 -3.43 -3.99
N THR A 133 -15.01 -3.10 -5.27
CA THR A 133 -15.59 -3.82 -6.41
C THR A 133 -15.14 -5.28 -6.43
N SER A 134 -13.87 -5.55 -6.15
CA SER A 134 -13.32 -6.91 -6.11
C SER A 134 -13.94 -7.70 -4.93
N LYS A 135 -14.16 -7.06 -3.78
CA LYS A 135 -14.84 -7.67 -2.62
C LYS A 135 -16.28 -8.04 -2.94
N ARG A 136 -17.05 -7.14 -3.57
CA ARG A 136 -18.44 -7.43 -4.00
C ARG A 136 -18.52 -8.62 -4.95
N ARG A 137 -17.54 -8.74 -5.86
CA ARG A 137 -17.42 -9.92 -6.72
C ARG A 137 -17.19 -11.19 -5.91
N VAL A 138 -16.23 -11.19 -4.98
CA VAL A 138 -15.95 -12.32 -4.07
C VAL A 138 -17.21 -12.69 -3.28
N GLN A 139 -17.96 -11.71 -2.76
CA GLN A 139 -19.23 -11.93 -2.06
C GLN A 139 -20.29 -12.61 -2.93
N ALA A 140 -20.32 -12.37 -4.23
CA ALA A 140 -21.25 -13.02 -5.15
C ALA A 140 -20.84 -14.46 -5.55
N LEU A 141 -19.59 -14.88 -5.30
CA LEU A 141 -19.14 -16.24 -5.61
C LEU A 141 -19.66 -17.27 -4.61
N SER A 142 -19.87 -18.50 -5.07
CA SER A 142 -20.16 -19.64 -4.20
C SER A 142 -18.93 -20.05 -3.40
N ALA A 143 -19.13 -20.58 -2.18
CA ALA A 143 -18.03 -21.08 -1.34
C ALA A 143 -17.20 -22.18 -2.02
N SER A 144 -17.81 -22.94 -2.95
CA SER A 144 -17.14 -23.97 -3.74
C SER A 144 -15.99 -23.44 -4.63
N LYS A 145 -15.91 -22.13 -4.90
CA LYS A 145 -14.78 -21.51 -5.61
C LYS A 145 -13.51 -21.39 -4.78
N PHE A 146 -13.59 -21.59 -3.46
CA PHE A 146 -12.48 -21.43 -2.51
C PHE A 146 -11.92 -22.77 -2.00
N SER A 147 -12.64 -23.85 -2.32
CA SER A 147 -12.32 -25.25 -2.02
C SER A 147 -11.13 -25.72 -2.84
#